data_AF-A0A1S8AAR6-F1
#
_entry.id   AF-A0A1S8AAR6-F1
#
_cell.length_a   1.000
_cell.length_b   1.000
_cell.length_c   1.000
_cell.angle_alpha   90.00
_cell.angle_beta   90.00
_cell.angle_gamma   90.00
#
_symmetry.space_group_name_H-M   'P 1'
#
loop_
_entity.id
_entity.type
_entity.pdbx_description
1 polymer ?
#
loop_
_entity_poly.entity_id
_entity_poly.type
_entity_poly.pdbx_seq_one_letter_code
_entity_poly.pdbx_strand_id
1 'polypeptide(L)'
;MPLSIFKLYSILLATWASRAAANFEIYRYYDEDALVAGLALSRTCLRALNATVRCNEAIVSLLGDGADTHYWTTTDVNNLCTSTCLSSLSTWQNNVEDACAEESIIQGNDIFQAKALPLTFTYNAGLVCMEDSASEWCFLKSQTWQGSDYIRYDPTMCFSDGDDYSVVAPECADADFDIGFITDEMAAMTNLYDHDLVYKTLVFSREEESPTVRKLTRCAAGT
;
A
#
# COMPACT_ATOMS: atom_id res chain seq x y z
N MET A 1 -34.82 -43.83 -43.83
CA MET A 1 -34.79 -42.36 -44.06
C MET A 1 -35.21 -41.67 -42.77
N PRO A 2 -34.60 -40.53 -42.41
CA PRO A 2 -33.70 -40.25 -41.26
C PRO A 2 -34.49 -39.66 -40.05
N LEU A 3 -33.99 -39.23 -38.88
CA LEU A 3 -32.75 -38.58 -38.39
C LEU A 3 -32.54 -39.07 -36.92
N SER A 4 -31.37 -39.36 -36.36
CA SER A 4 -30.12 -38.58 -36.21
C SER A 4 -30.28 -37.20 -35.56
N ILE A 5 -30.68 -37.13 -34.28
CA ILE A 5 -30.28 -36.13 -33.28
C ILE A 5 -30.48 -36.87 -31.94
N PHE A 6 -29.48 -37.24 -31.13
CA PHE A 6 -29.08 -36.50 -29.92
C PHE A 6 -27.80 -37.15 -29.36
N LYS A 7 -26.71 -37.11 -30.12
CA LYS A 7 -25.38 -36.95 -29.51
C LYS A 7 -25.24 -35.45 -29.29
N LEU A 8 -25.23 -34.99 -28.04
CA LEU A 8 -24.68 -33.73 -27.52
C LEU A 8 -25.50 -33.28 -26.31
N TYR A 9 -25.20 -33.82 -25.13
CA TYR A 9 -25.48 -33.14 -23.87
C TYR A 9 -24.31 -33.38 -22.90
N SER A 10 -23.10 -33.07 -23.38
CA SER A 10 -21.98 -32.75 -22.49
C SER A 10 -22.11 -31.27 -22.12
N ILE A 11 -23.02 -30.94 -21.20
CA ILE A 11 -22.98 -29.64 -20.54
C ILE A 11 -21.85 -29.70 -19.51
N LEU A 12 -20.68 -29.22 -19.93
CA LEU A 12 -19.64 -28.74 -19.04
C LEU A 12 -20.22 -27.58 -18.23
N LEU A 13 -20.69 -27.87 -17.01
CA LEU A 13 -20.84 -26.86 -15.98
C LEU A 13 -19.43 -26.46 -15.55
N ALA A 14 -18.82 -25.53 -16.30
CA ALA A 14 -17.75 -24.72 -15.76
C ALA A 14 -18.39 -23.84 -14.68
N THR A 15 -18.40 -24.32 -13.44
CA THR A 15 -18.68 -23.47 -12.28
C THR A 15 -17.54 -22.48 -12.18
N TRP A 16 -17.73 -21.29 -12.74
CA TRP A 16 -16.89 -20.13 -12.43
C TRP A 16 -17.13 -19.84 -10.96
N ALA A 17 -16.27 -20.36 -10.10
CA ALA A 17 -16.19 -19.91 -8.71
C ALA A 17 -15.75 -18.45 -8.78
N SER A 18 -16.71 -17.52 -8.76
CA SER A 18 -16.44 -16.13 -8.47
C SER A 18 -15.80 -16.13 -7.08
N ARG A 19 -14.48 -15.94 -7.00
CA ARG A 19 -13.87 -15.48 -5.75
C ARG A 19 -14.56 -14.15 -5.47
N ALA A 20 -15.46 -14.13 -4.50
CA ALA A 20 -16.04 -12.88 -4.02
C ALA A 20 -14.88 -12.08 -3.42
N ALA A 21 -14.34 -11.14 -4.19
CA ALA A 21 -13.57 -10.06 -3.60
C ALA A 21 -14.56 -9.32 -2.69
N ALA A 22 -14.36 -9.40 -1.38
CA ALA A 22 -15.07 -8.54 -0.46
C ALA A 22 -14.68 -7.11 -0.80
N ASN A 23 -15.65 -6.27 -1.17
CA ASN A 23 -15.38 -4.87 -1.51
C ASN A 23 -14.92 -4.10 -0.27
N PHE A 24 -14.07 -3.09 -0.49
CA PHE A 24 -13.51 -2.25 0.56
C PHE A 24 -14.33 -0.97 0.76
N GLU A 25 -14.53 -0.61 2.02
CA GLU A 25 -15.14 0.64 2.47
C GLU A 25 -14.39 1.09 3.72
N ILE A 26 -13.76 2.27 3.67
CA ILE A 26 -12.82 2.69 4.72
C ILE A 26 -13.48 2.90 6.10
N TYR A 27 -14.78 3.22 6.14
CA TYR A 27 -15.53 3.45 7.37
C TYR A 27 -16.74 2.52 7.54
N ARG A 28 -16.71 1.33 6.93
CA ARG A 28 -17.83 0.36 6.92
C ARG A 28 -18.50 0.11 8.27
N TYR A 29 -17.72 0.08 9.34
CA TYR A 29 -18.17 -0.31 10.68
C TYR A 29 -18.42 0.89 11.63
N TYR A 30 -18.34 2.12 11.12
CA TYR A 30 -18.48 3.33 11.90
C TYR A 30 -19.83 4.03 11.63
N ASP A 31 -20.33 4.73 12.64
CA ASP A 31 -21.56 5.52 12.53
C ASP A 31 -21.33 6.83 11.75
N GLU A 32 -22.20 7.13 10.78
CA GLU A 32 -22.06 8.30 9.90
C GLU A 32 -22.07 9.61 10.71
N ASP A 33 -22.96 9.74 11.69
CA ASP A 33 -23.10 10.97 12.49
C ASP A 33 -21.88 11.20 13.38
N ALA A 34 -21.36 10.12 13.97
CA ALA A 34 -20.12 10.15 14.74
C ALA A 34 -18.90 10.55 13.87
N LEU A 35 -18.80 10.04 12.65
CA LEU A 35 -17.71 10.39 11.72
C LEU A 35 -17.79 11.83 11.23
N VAL A 36 -18.99 12.32 10.87
CA VAL A 36 -19.21 13.72 10.49
C VAL A 36 -18.74 14.64 11.61
N ALA A 37 -19.14 14.34 12.85
CA ALA A 37 -18.75 15.13 14.01
C ALA A 37 -17.24 15.00 14.34
N GLY A 38 -16.69 13.79 14.28
CA GLY A 38 -15.32 13.49 14.66
C GLY A 38 -14.27 13.95 13.64
N LEU A 39 -14.56 13.82 12.35
CA LEU A 39 -13.65 14.19 11.25
C LEU A 39 -13.88 15.62 10.75
N ALA A 40 -14.91 16.31 11.24
CA ALA A 40 -15.34 17.63 10.80
C ALA A 40 -15.62 17.73 9.28
N LEU A 41 -16.16 16.65 8.70
CA LEU A 41 -16.48 16.56 7.28
C LEU A 41 -17.95 16.80 6.99
N SER A 42 -18.25 17.29 5.78
CA SER A 42 -19.60 17.28 5.25
C SER A 42 -20.08 15.83 5.01
N ARG A 43 -21.40 15.61 5.09
CA ARG A 43 -22.00 14.31 4.73
C ARG A 43 -21.71 13.92 3.28
N THR A 44 -21.60 14.89 2.39
CA THR A 44 -21.29 14.65 0.98
C THR A 44 -19.87 14.10 0.84
N CYS A 45 -18.89 14.76 1.47
CA CYS A 45 -17.51 14.29 1.48
C CYS A 45 -17.38 12.91 2.14
N LEU A 46 -18.00 12.72 3.32
CA LEU A 46 -17.94 11.44 4.02
C LEU A 46 -18.53 10.29 3.19
N ARG A 47 -19.63 10.52 2.47
CA ARG A 47 -20.21 9.50 1.58
C ARG A 47 -19.31 9.16 0.40
N ALA A 48 -18.58 10.14 -0.13
CA ALA A 48 -17.58 9.88 -1.17
C ALA A 48 -16.40 9.08 -0.61
N LEU A 49 -15.90 9.43 0.57
CA LEU A 49 -14.84 8.68 1.26
C LEU A 49 -15.26 7.24 1.58
N ASN A 50 -16.50 7.05 2.04
CA ASN A 50 -17.02 5.73 2.38
C ASN A 50 -17.67 5.00 1.19
N ALA A 51 -17.37 5.41 -0.04
CA ALA A 51 -17.86 4.71 -1.22
C ALA A 51 -17.16 3.33 -1.39
N THR A 52 -17.91 2.36 -1.87
CA THR A 52 -17.42 1.00 -2.08
C THR A 52 -16.35 0.93 -3.19
N VAL A 53 -15.17 0.42 -2.85
CA VAL A 53 -14.07 0.13 -3.76
C VAL A 53 -14.03 -1.36 -4.09
N ARG A 54 -14.04 -1.70 -5.38
CA ARG A 54 -14.09 -3.08 -5.90
C ARG A 54 -12.72 -3.75 -5.93
N CYS A 55 -12.09 -3.83 -4.76
CA CYS A 55 -10.84 -4.52 -4.51
C CYS A 55 -11.05 -5.65 -3.50
N ASN A 56 -10.08 -6.54 -3.34
CA ASN A 56 -10.07 -7.45 -2.20
C ASN A 56 -9.76 -6.65 -0.92
N GLU A 57 -10.72 -6.57 0.01
CA GLU A 57 -10.63 -5.82 1.26
C GLU A 57 -9.36 -6.11 2.08
N ALA A 58 -8.99 -7.38 2.22
CA ALA A 58 -7.82 -7.78 3.01
C ALA A 58 -6.51 -7.28 2.37
N ILE A 59 -6.44 -7.25 1.04
CA ILE A 59 -5.24 -6.84 0.31
C ILE A 59 -5.16 -5.32 0.19
N VAL A 60 -6.26 -4.65 -0.13
CA VAL A 60 -6.26 -3.19 -0.32
C VAL A 60 -6.05 -2.44 0.99
N SER A 61 -6.48 -3.01 2.13
CA SER A 61 -6.23 -2.43 3.46
C SER A 61 -4.74 -2.33 3.79
N LEU A 62 -3.89 -3.19 3.23
CA LEU A 62 -2.43 -3.14 3.41
C LEU A 62 -1.79 -1.88 2.81
N LEU A 63 -2.51 -1.19 1.91
CA LEU A 63 -2.02 0.05 1.32
C LEU A 63 -2.21 1.26 2.22
N GLY A 64 -3.01 1.16 3.30
CA GLY A 64 -3.29 2.28 4.20
C GLY A 64 -2.06 2.75 4.96
N ASP A 65 -1.20 1.81 5.37
CA ASP A 65 -0.01 2.09 6.18
C ASP A 65 1.24 2.37 5.34
N GLY A 66 1.18 2.14 4.02
CA GLY A 66 2.30 2.29 3.09
C GLY A 66 2.61 1.00 2.35
N ALA A 67 2.91 1.09 1.05
CA ALA A 67 3.23 -0.08 0.22
C ALA A 67 4.41 -0.90 0.76
N ASP A 68 5.33 -0.27 1.49
CA ASP A 68 6.57 -0.88 1.95
C ASP A 68 6.48 -1.44 3.39
N THR A 69 5.34 -1.31 4.05
CA THR A 69 5.11 -1.87 5.40
C THR A 69 4.75 -3.35 5.40
N HIS A 70 4.34 -3.88 4.23
CA HIS A 70 3.94 -5.27 4.04
C HIS A 70 4.90 -6.02 3.12
N TYR A 71 5.14 -7.30 3.41
CA TYR A 71 5.86 -8.18 2.48
C TYR A 71 4.89 -8.77 1.46
N TRP A 72 4.96 -8.29 0.22
CA TRP A 72 4.05 -8.67 -0.86
C TRP A 72 4.40 -10.02 -1.45
N THR A 73 3.40 -10.88 -1.58
CA THR A 73 3.52 -12.12 -2.36
C THR A 73 2.95 -11.93 -3.76
N THR A 74 3.32 -12.83 -4.68
CA THR A 74 2.71 -12.88 -6.02
C THR A 74 1.19 -13.03 -5.97
N THR A 75 0.66 -13.69 -4.94
CA THR A 75 -0.80 -13.81 -4.76
C THR A 75 -1.43 -12.47 -4.40
N ASP A 76 -0.80 -11.71 -3.50
CA ASP A 76 -1.30 -10.40 -3.06
C ASP A 76 -1.32 -9.42 -4.24
N VAL A 77 -0.20 -9.33 -4.97
CA VAL A 77 -0.06 -8.45 -6.14
C VAL A 77 -1.08 -8.81 -7.22
N ASN A 78 -1.28 -10.10 -7.54
CA ASN A 78 -2.29 -10.49 -8.52
C ASN A 78 -3.73 -10.18 -8.08
N ASN A 79 -4.02 -10.21 -6.78
CA ASN A 79 -5.34 -9.84 -6.26
C ASN A 79 -5.54 -8.32 -6.25
N LEU A 80 -4.48 -7.55 -6.00
CA LEU A 80 -4.52 -6.08 -6.00
C LEU A 80 -4.56 -5.52 -7.42
N CYS A 81 -3.64 -5.94 -8.27
CA CYS A 81 -3.32 -5.33 -9.57
C CYS A 81 -4.26 -5.77 -10.69
N THR A 82 -5.52 -6.05 -10.35
CA THR A 82 -6.56 -6.31 -11.34
C THR A 82 -7.08 -5.00 -11.92
N SER A 83 -7.45 -5.02 -13.21
CA SER A 83 -8.05 -3.84 -13.86
C SER A 83 -9.31 -3.34 -13.16
N THR A 84 -10.08 -4.24 -12.53
CA THR A 84 -11.28 -3.88 -11.76
C THR A 84 -10.92 -3.12 -10.49
N CYS A 85 -9.92 -3.58 -9.73
CA CYS A 85 -9.50 -2.91 -8.51
C CYS A 85 -8.87 -1.54 -8.81
N LEU A 86 -7.91 -1.49 -9.73
CA LEU A 86 -7.21 -0.24 -10.08
C LEU A 86 -8.14 0.83 -10.65
N SER A 87 -9.09 0.45 -11.51
CA SER A 87 -10.10 1.40 -12.02
C SER A 87 -11.06 1.87 -10.93
N SER A 88 -11.45 0.99 -10.00
CA SER A 88 -12.30 1.36 -8.87
C SER A 88 -11.60 2.31 -7.89
N LEU A 89 -10.31 2.08 -7.63
CA LEU A 89 -9.48 2.95 -6.79
C LEU A 89 -9.33 4.35 -7.42
N SER A 90 -9.02 4.42 -8.71
CA SER A 90 -8.92 5.69 -9.44
C SER A 90 -10.27 6.44 -9.46
N THR A 91 -11.37 5.74 -9.68
CA THR A 91 -12.72 6.34 -9.65
C THR A 91 -13.06 6.87 -8.27
N TRP A 92 -12.73 6.11 -7.22
CA TRP A 92 -12.94 6.52 -5.83
C TRP A 92 -12.15 7.78 -5.50
N GLN A 93 -10.85 7.84 -5.85
CA GLN A 93 -10.04 9.06 -5.67
C GLN A 93 -10.68 10.28 -6.34
N ASN A 94 -11.04 10.18 -7.62
CA ASN A 94 -11.63 11.31 -8.35
C ASN A 94 -12.95 11.77 -7.72
N ASN A 95 -13.81 10.82 -7.33
CA ASN A 95 -15.09 11.13 -6.69
C ASN A 95 -14.89 11.84 -5.34
N VAL A 96 -13.89 11.43 -4.55
CA VAL A 96 -13.56 12.09 -3.29
C VAL A 96 -12.99 13.49 -3.54
N GLU A 97 -12.09 13.64 -4.52
CA GLU A 97 -11.52 14.94 -4.89
C GLU A 97 -12.63 15.93 -5.30
N ASP A 98 -13.58 15.49 -6.12
CA ASP A 98 -14.73 16.30 -6.56
C ASP A 98 -15.69 16.62 -5.40
N ALA A 99 -15.99 15.64 -4.54
CA ALA A 99 -17.01 15.80 -3.50
C ALA A 99 -16.51 16.52 -2.24
N CYS A 100 -15.23 16.34 -1.89
CA CYS A 100 -14.61 16.92 -0.71
C CYS A 100 -13.91 18.25 -1.00
N ALA A 101 -13.53 18.51 -2.26
CA ALA A 101 -12.76 19.70 -2.64
C ALA A 101 -11.55 19.92 -1.70
N GLU A 102 -11.58 20.99 -0.90
CA GLU A 102 -10.53 21.39 0.04
C GLU A 102 -10.93 21.14 1.51
N GLU A 103 -11.94 20.30 1.77
CA GLU A 103 -12.28 19.85 3.13
C GLU A 103 -11.09 19.11 3.76
N SER A 104 -10.88 19.37 5.04
CA SER A 104 -9.79 18.76 5.83
C SER A 104 -10.36 17.89 6.94
N ILE A 105 -9.65 16.80 7.21
CA ILE A 105 -9.88 15.90 8.31
C ILE A 105 -8.91 16.27 9.43
N ILE A 106 -9.41 16.25 10.66
CA ILE A 106 -8.59 16.36 11.87
C ILE A 106 -8.40 14.94 12.42
N GLN A 107 -7.16 14.47 12.47
CA GLN A 107 -6.79 13.24 13.17
C GLN A 107 -5.74 13.59 14.23
N GLY A 108 -6.10 13.44 15.50
CA GLY A 108 -5.25 13.91 16.60
C GLY A 108 -5.05 15.43 16.53
N ASN A 109 -3.79 15.86 16.44
CA ASN A 109 -3.42 17.29 16.32
C ASN A 109 -3.06 17.70 14.88
N ASP A 110 -3.16 16.78 13.94
CA ASP A 110 -2.76 17.01 12.55
C ASP A 110 -3.98 17.22 11.65
N ILE A 111 -3.79 18.07 10.64
CA ILE A 111 -4.82 18.46 9.68
C ILE A 111 -4.36 17.99 8.30
N PHE A 112 -5.14 17.11 7.69
CA PHE A 112 -4.89 16.60 6.35
C PHE A 112 -6.09 16.85 5.46
N GLN A 113 -5.88 17.06 4.17
CA GLN A 113 -7.00 17.16 3.23
C GLN A 113 -7.70 15.81 3.12
N ALA A 114 -9.02 15.79 3.03
CA ALA A 114 -9.80 14.56 2.92
C ALA A 114 -9.36 13.70 1.72
N LYS A 115 -8.98 14.34 0.61
CA LYS A 115 -8.45 13.68 -0.59
C LYS A 115 -7.11 12.97 -0.39
N ALA A 116 -6.39 13.25 0.69
CA ALA A 116 -5.15 12.54 1.01
C ALA A 116 -5.40 11.06 1.30
N LEU A 117 -6.57 10.70 1.86
CA LEU A 117 -6.90 9.30 2.16
C LEU A 117 -6.90 8.43 0.90
N PRO A 118 -7.77 8.65 -0.12
CA PRO A 118 -7.73 7.83 -1.32
C PRO A 118 -6.42 7.97 -2.08
N LEU A 119 -5.74 9.13 -2.01
CA LEU A 119 -4.43 9.33 -2.63
C LEU A 119 -3.38 8.35 -2.07
N THR A 120 -3.38 8.09 -0.76
CA THR A 120 -2.50 7.08 -0.15
C THR A 120 -2.72 5.70 -0.79
N PHE A 121 -3.98 5.27 -0.93
CA PHE A 121 -4.28 3.97 -1.52
C PHE A 121 -3.91 3.91 -3.00
N THR A 122 -4.22 4.93 -3.79
CA THR A 122 -3.90 4.92 -5.24
C THR A 122 -2.41 5.01 -5.50
N TYR A 123 -1.69 5.84 -4.73
CA TYR A 123 -0.24 5.95 -4.82
C TYR A 123 0.44 4.61 -4.48
N ASN A 124 0.09 4.02 -3.34
CA ASN A 124 0.66 2.75 -2.91
C ASN A 124 0.29 1.60 -3.88
N ALA A 125 -0.93 1.56 -4.40
CA ALA A 125 -1.31 0.62 -5.45
C ALA A 125 -0.46 0.82 -6.71
N GLY A 126 -0.18 2.07 -7.10
CA GLY A 126 0.69 2.39 -8.24
C GLY A 126 2.12 1.88 -8.07
N LEU A 127 2.66 1.94 -6.86
CA LEU A 127 3.98 1.37 -6.55
C LEU A 127 4.00 -0.15 -6.64
N VAL A 128 3.03 -0.82 -6.00
CA VAL A 128 2.95 -2.28 -5.94
C VAL A 128 2.67 -2.89 -7.32
N CYS A 129 1.80 -2.26 -8.09
CA CYS A 129 1.35 -2.72 -9.40
C CYS A 129 2.20 -2.22 -10.57
N MET A 130 3.40 -1.75 -10.30
CA MET A 130 4.33 -1.34 -11.34
C MET A 130 4.92 -2.57 -12.04
N GLU A 131 4.71 -2.69 -13.34
CA GLU A 131 5.31 -3.73 -14.19
C GLU A 131 6.47 -3.17 -15.02
N ASP A 132 7.44 -4.03 -15.30
CA ASP A 132 8.42 -3.78 -16.36
C ASP A 132 7.89 -4.16 -17.75
N SER A 133 8.72 -3.95 -18.78
CA SER A 133 8.38 -4.30 -20.17
C SER A 133 8.14 -5.80 -20.42
N ALA A 134 8.52 -6.68 -19.49
CA ALA A 134 8.29 -8.11 -19.54
C ALA A 134 7.05 -8.56 -18.73
N SER A 135 6.25 -7.60 -18.23
CA SER A 135 5.12 -7.85 -17.33
C SER A 135 5.52 -8.55 -16.03
N GLU A 136 6.73 -8.28 -15.53
CA GLU A 136 7.13 -8.69 -14.20
C GLU A 136 6.94 -7.55 -13.20
N TRP A 137 6.39 -7.87 -12.03
CA TRP A 137 6.11 -6.90 -10.98
C TRP A 137 7.41 -6.39 -10.34
N CYS A 138 7.68 -5.10 -10.53
CA CYS A 138 8.87 -4.44 -10.01
C CYS A 138 8.94 -4.45 -8.49
N PHE A 139 7.79 -4.29 -7.82
CA PHE A 139 7.76 -4.30 -6.35
C PHE A 139 8.17 -5.65 -5.78
N LEU A 140 7.71 -6.77 -6.36
CA LEU A 140 8.11 -8.11 -5.92
C LEU A 140 9.62 -8.35 -6.10
N LYS A 141 10.18 -7.94 -7.24
CA LYS A 141 11.62 -8.00 -7.48
C LYS A 141 12.39 -7.14 -6.46
N SER A 142 11.86 -5.97 -6.13
CA SER A 142 12.51 -5.02 -5.24
C SER A 142 12.75 -5.58 -3.84
N GLN A 143 11.91 -6.50 -3.37
CA GLN A 143 12.05 -7.17 -2.07
C GLN A 143 13.24 -8.14 -2.00
N THR A 144 13.99 -8.32 -3.10
CA THR A 144 15.21 -9.15 -3.15
C THR A 144 16.45 -8.33 -3.47
N TRP A 145 16.32 -7.02 -3.66
CA TRP A 145 17.45 -6.16 -3.98
C TRP A 145 18.34 -5.98 -2.75
N GLN A 146 19.66 -6.01 -2.95
CA GLN A 146 20.59 -5.72 -1.86
C GLN A 146 20.28 -4.32 -1.29
N GLY A 147 20.08 -4.24 0.03
CA GLY A 147 19.63 -3.03 0.74
C GLY A 147 18.18 -2.60 0.48
N SER A 148 17.31 -3.46 -0.04
CA SER A 148 15.85 -3.33 0.16
C SER A 148 15.45 -3.70 1.59
N ASP A 149 16.24 -4.58 2.21
CA ASP A 149 16.18 -4.94 3.61
C ASP A 149 17.04 -3.94 4.39
N TYR A 150 16.52 -2.74 4.66
CA TYR A 150 16.96 -2.08 5.89
C TYR A 150 16.21 -2.76 7.04
N ILE A 151 16.90 -2.95 8.17
CA ILE A 151 16.26 -3.51 9.37
C ILE A 151 15.10 -2.58 9.75
N ARG A 152 13.88 -3.03 9.48
CA ARG A 152 12.65 -2.34 9.85
C ARG A 152 12.20 -2.92 11.17
N TYR A 153 12.45 -2.13 12.18
CA TYR A 153 11.97 -2.33 13.52
C TYR A 153 10.47 -2.05 13.56
N ASP A 154 9.68 -3.01 14.05
CA ASP A 154 8.25 -2.82 14.25
C ASP A 154 8.05 -1.60 15.17
N PRO A 155 7.13 -0.66 14.88
CA PRO A 155 6.93 0.54 15.69
C PRO A 155 6.62 0.24 17.16
N THR A 156 6.18 -0.99 17.46
CA THR A 156 5.81 -1.48 18.78
C THR A 156 6.84 -2.40 19.43
N MET A 157 7.97 -2.68 18.79
CA MET A 157 8.98 -3.62 19.32
C MET A 157 9.60 -3.19 20.67
N CYS A 158 9.55 -1.89 20.98
CA CYS A 158 10.03 -1.33 22.24
C CYS A 158 8.91 -1.10 23.25
N PHE A 159 7.67 -1.52 22.93
CA PHE A 159 6.58 -1.53 23.88
C PHE A 159 6.50 -2.90 24.55
N SER A 160 6.36 -2.90 25.88
CA SER A 160 6.07 -4.13 26.63
C SER A 160 4.58 -4.43 26.57
N ASP A 161 4.24 -5.72 26.51
CA ASP A 161 2.86 -6.19 26.67
C ASP A 161 2.51 -6.22 28.17
N GLY A 162 2.21 -5.04 28.73
CA GLY A 162 2.03 -4.87 30.17
C GLY A 162 3.36 -4.96 30.92
N ASP A 163 3.44 -5.84 31.92
CA ASP A 163 4.65 -6.08 32.73
C ASP A 163 5.60 -7.13 32.09
N ASP A 164 5.22 -7.70 30.94
CA ASP A 164 6.04 -8.68 30.23
C ASP A 164 7.06 -7.98 29.32
N TYR A 165 8.30 -7.88 29.80
CA TYR A 165 9.43 -7.35 29.04
C TYR A 165 10.12 -8.42 28.18
N SER A 166 9.68 -9.68 28.19
CA SER A 166 10.31 -10.76 27.40
C SER A 166 10.08 -10.62 25.90
N VAL A 167 9.09 -9.82 25.51
CA VAL A 167 8.76 -9.49 24.11
C VAL A 167 9.49 -8.24 23.60
N VAL A 168 10.10 -7.47 24.49
CA VAL A 168 10.85 -6.25 24.13
C VAL A 168 12.21 -6.66 23.59
N ALA A 169 12.55 -6.15 22.41
CA ALA A 169 13.82 -6.45 21.78
C ALA A 169 14.99 -5.90 22.64
N PRO A 170 16.11 -6.64 22.78
CA PRO A 170 17.25 -6.20 23.60
C PRO A 170 17.83 -4.83 23.20
N GLU A 171 17.72 -4.48 21.92
CA GLU A 171 18.17 -3.23 21.34
C GLU A 171 17.47 -2.01 21.97
N CYS A 172 16.23 -2.17 22.43
CA CYS A 172 15.46 -1.11 23.11
C CYS A 172 16.02 -0.75 24.50
N ALA A 173 16.96 -1.53 25.04
CA ALA A 173 17.64 -1.22 26.30
C ALA A 173 18.85 -0.29 26.11
N ASP A 174 19.29 -0.06 24.87
CA ASP A 174 20.35 0.88 24.55
C ASP A 174 19.77 2.31 24.48
N ALA A 175 20.38 3.23 25.23
CA ALA A 175 19.92 4.61 25.30
C ALA A 175 20.22 5.41 24.03
N ASP A 176 21.16 4.94 23.21
CA ASP A 176 21.53 5.54 21.92
C ASP A 176 20.83 4.86 20.74
N PHE A 177 20.04 3.80 20.99
CA PHE A 177 19.24 3.15 19.97
C PHE A 177 17.95 3.93 19.69
N ASP A 178 17.80 4.35 18.43
CA ASP A 178 16.60 5.00 17.93
C ASP A 178 16.16 4.27 16.66
N ILE A 179 14.91 3.82 16.65
CA ILE A 179 14.26 3.14 15.52
C ILE A 179 14.32 4.01 14.24
N GLY A 180 14.33 5.33 14.38
CA GLY A 180 14.46 6.29 13.28
C GLY A 180 15.91 6.66 12.90
N PHE A 181 16.91 6.19 13.66
CA PHE A 181 18.32 6.54 13.44
C PHE A 181 19.07 5.44 12.69
N ILE A 182 19.49 5.75 11.46
CA ILE A 182 20.26 4.85 10.61
C ILE A 182 21.75 5.08 10.89
N THR A 183 22.44 4.05 11.43
CA THR A 183 23.88 4.12 11.72
C THR A 183 24.75 3.78 10.51
N ASP A 184 26.03 4.17 10.55
CA ASP A 184 27.00 3.84 9.49
C ASP A 184 27.27 2.33 9.37
N GLU A 185 27.07 1.54 10.43
CA GLU A 185 27.17 0.06 10.36
C GLU A 185 25.91 -0.59 9.77
N MET A 186 24.74 0.06 9.91
CA MET A 186 23.53 -0.29 9.17
C MET A 186 23.66 0.06 7.67
N ALA A 187 24.72 0.79 7.28
CA ALA A 187 25.08 1.07 5.90
C ALA A 187 25.76 -0.12 5.21
N ALA A 188 25.10 -1.27 5.19
CA ALA A 188 25.24 -2.23 4.07
C ALA A 188 24.90 -1.58 2.71
N MET A 189 24.41 -0.33 2.71
CA MET A 189 24.33 0.60 1.58
C MET A 189 25.68 1.02 0.97
N THR A 190 26.82 0.84 1.65
CA THR A 190 28.14 1.23 1.11
C THR A 190 28.56 0.46 -0.13
N ASN A 191 27.89 -0.66 -0.44
CA ASN A 191 28.06 -1.41 -1.70
C ASN A 191 27.07 -1.02 -2.80
N LEU A 192 26.12 -0.09 -2.54
CA LEU A 192 25.07 0.27 -3.50
C LEU A 192 25.39 1.46 -4.40
N TYR A 193 26.35 2.30 -4.00
CA TYR A 193 26.75 3.47 -4.77
C TYR A 193 28.27 3.64 -4.71
N ASP A 194 28.83 4.19 -5.79
CA ASP A 194 30.21 4.67 -5.81
C ASP A 194 30.40 5.70 -4.68
N HIS A 195 31.55 5.67 -4.02
CA HIS A 195 31.84 6.45 -2.81
C HIS A 195 31.61 7.96 -3.03
N ASP A 196 31.79 8.42 -4.26
CA ASP A 196 31.56 9.81 -4.67
C ASP A 196 30.07 10.21 -4.75
N LEU A 197 29.14 9.25 -4.87
CA LEU A 197 27.69 9.51 -4.92
C LEU A 197 27.08 9.71 -3.52
N VAL A 198 27.59 8.97 -2.53
CA VAL A 198 27.11 9.02 -1.13
C VAL A 198 27.37 10.40 -0.53
N TYR A 199 28.57 10.96 -0.79
CA TYR A 199 28.96 12.26 -0.27
C TYR A 199 28.12 13.42 -0.85
N LYS A 200 27.57 13.24 -2.06
CA LYS A 200 26.80 14.27 -2.76
C LYS A 200 25.32 14.27 -2.37
N THR A 201 24.79 13.12 -1.97
CA THR A 201 23.36 12.92 -1.67
C THR A 201 22.97 13.48 -0.29
N LEU A 202 23.88 13.42 0.69
CA LEU A 202 23.63 13.98 2.03
C LEU A 202 23.44 15.51 2.05
N VAL A 203 23.82 16.22 0.99
CA VAL A 203 23.64 17.67 0.86
C VAL A 203 22.28 18.03 0.23
N PHE A 204 21.50 17.06 -0.26
CA PHE A 204 20.32 17.29 -1.11
C PHE A 204 18.96 16.90 -0.50
N SER A 205 18.90 16.61 0.81
CA SER A 205 17.70 16.10 1.51
C SER A 205 16.54 17.10 1.71
N ARG A 206 16.32 18.06 0.80
CA ARG A 206 15.13 18.95 0.89
C ARG A 206 14.08 18.76 -0.20
N GLU A 207 14.29 17.95 -1.24
CA GLU A 207 13.28 17.88 -2.31
C GLU A 207 13.36 16.65 -3.24
N GLU A 208 13.90 15.50 -2.81
CA GLU A 208 14.05 14.33 -3.69
C GLU A 208 13.19 13.11 -3.31
N GLU A 209 12.57 12.56 -4.35
CA GLU A 209 11.82 11.31 -4.45
C GLU A 209 12.51 10.14 -3.72
N SER A 210 11.71 9.37 -2.96
CA SER A 210 12.19 8.26 -2.12
C SER A 210 13.08 7.28 -2.90
N PRO A 211 14.20 6.79 -2.32
CA PRO A 211 15.10 5.83 -2.96
C PRO A 211 14.38 4.59 -3.52
N THR A 212 13.34 4.12 -2.85
CA THR A 212 12.50 2.98 -3.29
C THR A 212 11.80 3.32 -4.61
N VAL A 213 11.19 4.49 -4.69
CA VAL A 213 10.48 4.95 -5.89
C VAL A 213 11.44 5.07 -7.06
N ARG A 214 12.64 5.62 -6.84
CA ARG A 214 13.67 5.76 -7.89
C ARG A 214 14.12 4.41 -8.46
N LYS A 215 14.28 3.38 -7.62
CA LYS A 215 14.65 2.03 -8.08
C LYS A 215 13.48 1.33 -8.79
N LEU A 216 12.25 1.52 -8.32
CA LEU A 216 11.05 0.99 -8.99
C LEU A 216 10.89 1.59 -10.39
N THR A 217 11.05 2.90 -10.54
CA THR A 217 10.96 3.58 -11.84
C THR A 217 12.02 3.08 -12.82
N ARG A 218 13.23 2.76 -12.35
CA ARG A 218 14.29 2.13 -13.17
C ARG A 218 13.92 0.72 -13.62
N CYS A 219 13.36 -0.08 -12.72
CA CYS A 219 12.84 -1.40 -13.06
C CYS A 219 11.76 -1.31 -14.14
N ALA A 220 10.79 -0.38 -13.99
CA ALA A 220 9.76 -0.16 -14.99
C ALA A 220 10.33 0.26 -16.35
N ALA A 221 11.41 1.06 -16.34
CA ALA A 221 12.12 1.47 -17.54
C ALA A 221 13.00 0.36 -18.17
N GLY A 222 13.22 -0.76 -17.47
CA GLY A 222 14.09 -1.85 -17.93
C GLY A 222 15.59 -1.50 -17.93
N THR A 223 16.01 -0.54 -17.08
CA THR A 223 17.38 -0.01 -16.97
C THR A 223 17.96 -0.20 -15.58
#